data_AF-A0A8J6G5Y7-F1
#
_entry.id   AF-A0A8J6G5Y7-F1
#
_cell.length_a   1.000
_cell.length_b   1.000
_cell.length_c   1.000
_cell.angle_alpha   90.00
_cell.angle_beta   90.00
_cell.angle_gamma   90.00
#
_symmetry.space_group_name_H-M   'P 1'
#
loop_
_entity.id
_entity.type
_entity.pdbx_description
1 polymer ?
#
loop_
_entity_poly.entity_id
_entity_poly.type
_entity_poly.pdbx_seq_one_letter_code
_entity_poly.pdbx_strand_id
1 'polypeptide(L)'
;MGLGCRVYPVRLWRLLLLSLLLGLGAGAAIDWPAQEGKEAWDYVTVRKDAHMFWWLYYATNPCKNFSELPLVMWLQGGPGGSSTGFGNFEEIGPLDTHLKPRNTTWLQSASLLFVDNPVGTGFSYVNTTDAYAKDLDTVASDMMVLLKSFFDCHKEFQTVPFYIFSESYGGKMAAGISLELHKAVQQGTIKCNFSGVALGDSWISPVDSVLSWGPYLYSMSLLDDQGLAEVSEVAEQVLDAINKGFYKEATQLWGKAETVIEKNTDGVNFYNILTKSTPETSMESSLEFLRSPLVRLCQRHVRHLQGDTLSQLMNGPIRKKLKIIPEDCTWGGQSSYVFISMEGDFMKPVVHIVDELLEAGVNVIVYNGQLDLIVDTMGQEAWLRKLKWPHLSKFNHLKWKALYSNPESLETSAFVKSYKNLAFYWILRAGHMVPADQGAMALKMLRLVTQQE
;
A
#
# COMPACT_ATOMS: atom_id res chain seq x y z
N MET A 1 -72.70 50.60 6.55
CA MET A 1 -73.03 50.17 5.17
C MET A 1 -72.51 48.75 5.00
N GLY A 2 -73.34 47.78 4.58
CA GLY A 2 -73.00 46.35 4.32
C GLY A 2 -72.53 45.54 5.54
N LEU A 3 -73.18 44.48 6.05
CA LEU A 3 -73.52 43.17 5.45
C LEU A 3 -72.28 42.46 4.87
N GLY A 4 -71.81 41.28 5.32
CA GLY A 4 -72.20 40.37 6.42
C GLY A 4 -71.08 39.30 6.61
N CYS A 5 -71.18 38.23 7.41
CA CYS A 5 -72.25 37.73 8.28
C CYS A 5 -71.64 36.96 9.50
N ARG A 6 -71.92 35.66 9.70
CA ARG A 6 -71.38 34.75 10.75
C ARG A 6 -71.38 33.28 10.29
N VAL A 7 -70.55 32.42 10.92
CA VAL A 7 -70.95 31.18 11.67
C VAL A 7 -69.71 30.50 12.31
N TYR A 8 -69.88 29.99 13.53
CA TYR A 8 -68.96 29.18 14.38
C TYR A 8 -69.50 27.72 14.44
N PRO A 9 -68.85 26.62 14.98
CA PRO A 9 -68.07 26.61 16.24
C PRO A 9 -66.96 25.54 16.53
N VAL A 10 -66.12 25.84 17.53
CA VAL A 10 -65.60 24.98 18.65
C VAL A 10 -64.94 23.60 18.39
N ARG A 11 -63.69 23.44 18.89
CA ARG A 11 -63.30 22.43 19.92
C ARG A 11 -61.94 22.71 20.59
N LEU A 12 -61.73 22.15 21.79
CA LEU A 12 -60.60 22.36 22.72
C LEU A 12 -59.34 21.53 22.36
N TRP A 13 -58.20 21.81 23.04
CA TRP A 13 -57.40 20.92 23.95
C TRP A 13 -56.08 21.66 24.32
N ARG A 14 -55.79 22.02 25.57
CA ARG A 14 -55.18 21.27 26.71
C ARG A 14 -53.67 20.91 26.60
N LEU A 15 -52.84 21.77 27.23
CA LEU A 15 -51.88 21.50 28.35
C LEU A 15 -50.76 20.44 28.29
N LEU A 16 -49.67 20.82 29.02
CA LEU A 16 -48.55 20.06 29.63
C LEU A 16 -47.24 19.98 28.82
N LEU A 17 -46.03 19.95 29.40
CA LEU A 17 -45.34 20.49 30.60
C LEU A 17 -43.93 19.82 30.60
N LEU A 18 -42.92 20.44 31.21
CA LEU A 18 -41.53 19.94 31.21
C LEU A 18 -41.34 18.67 32.05
N SER A 19 -40.37 17.82 31.67
CA SER A 19 -39.28 17.40 32.59
C SER A 19 -38.12 16.67 31.87
N LEU A 20 -36.90 16.84 32.38
CA LEU A 20 -35.64 16.25 31.88
C LEU A 20 -35.61 14.71 31.96
N LEU A 21 -34.73 14.10 31.15
CA LEU A 21 -33.82 13.03 31.57
C LEU A 21 -32.58 13.00 30.66
N LEU A 22 -31.40 13.27 31.22
CA LEU A 22 -30.11 13.12 30.53
C LEU A 22 -29.70 11.65 30.56
N GLY A 23 -29.85 10.97 29.41
CA GLY A 23 -29.37 9.61 29.20
C GLY A 23 -28.00 9.57 28.54
N LEU A 24 -27.16 8.63 28.98
CA LEU A 24 -25.82 8.36 28.46
C LEU A 24 -25.80 8.24 26.93
N GLY A 25 -24.83 8.91 26.28
CA GLY A 25 -24.67 8.87 24.83
C GLY A 25 -24.23 7.50 24.33
N ALA A 26 -25.19 6.72 23.82
CA ALA A 26 -24.88 5.66 22.86
C ALA A 26 -24.44 6.30 21.54
N GLY A 27 -23.48 5.68 20.85
CA GLY A 27 -22.94 6.20 19.59
C GLY A 27 -24.05 6.46 18.57
N ALA A 28 -24.09 7.67 18.04
CA ALA A 28 -25.03 8.04 16.97
C ALA A 28 -24.60 7.34 15.68
N ALA A 29 -25.27 6.23 15.35
CA ALA A 29 -25.21 5.67 14.01
C ALA A 29 -25.83 6.69 13.05
N ILE A 30 -25.01 7.28 12.19
CA ILE A 30 -25.46 8.20 11.15
C ILE A 30 -25.99 7.37 10.00
N ASP A 31 -27.31 7.33 9.82
CA ASP A 31 -27.95 6.73 8.65
C ASP A 31 -27.53 7.50 7.38
N TRP A 32 -26.84 6.84 6.46
CA TRP A 32 -26.30 7.47 5.25
C TRP A 32 -27.32 7.45 4.09
N PRO A 33 -27.66 8.59 3.45
CA PRO A 33 -28.66 8.62 2.38
C PRO A 33 -28.15 8.00 1.07
N ALA A 34 -28.90 7.03 0.53
CA ALA A 34 -28.51 6.17 -0.59
C ALA A 34 -28.52 6.85 -2.00
N GLN A 35 -28.13 8.12 -2.13
CA GLN A 35 -27.90 8.78 -3.43
C GLN A 35 -26.58 9.59 -3.52
N GLU A 36 -25.87 9.83 -2.42
CA GLU A 36 -24.49 10.35 -2.41
C GLU A 36 -23.54 9.22 -1.98
N GLY A 37 -23.21 8.28 -2.88
CA GLY A 37 -22.56 7.01 -2.50
C GLY A 37 -21.59 6.47 -3.54
N LYS A 38 -20.50 7.21 -3.81
CA LYS A 38 -19.37 6.72 -4.64
C LYS A 38 -18.05 6.60 -3.89
N GLU A 39 -17.98 7.18 -2.69
CA GLU A 39 -16.79 7.23 -1.86
C GLU A 39 -17.21 7.46 -0.39
N ALA A 40 -16.39 7.00 0.54
CA ALA A 40 -16.54 7.23 1.97
C ALA A 40 -15.13 7.30 2.60
N TRP A 41 -14.98 8.00 3.72
CA TRP A 41 -13.70 8.11 4.43
C TRP A 41 -13.95 8.41 5.90
N ASP A 42 -13.11 7.85 6.78
CA ASP A 42 -13.18 8.10 8.21
C ASP A 42 -11.84 7.78 8.90
N TYR A 43 -11.80 7.97 10.22
CA TYR A 43 -10.72 7.53 11.09
C TYR A 43 -11.14 6.34 11.96
N VAL A 44 -10.20 5.43 12.24
CA VAL A 44 -10.31 4.45 13.33
C VAL A 44 -9.22 4.71 14.36
N THR A 45 -9.60 4.80 15.64
CA THR A 45 -8.65 4.83 16.75
C THR A 45 -8.23 3.40 17.06
N VAL A 46 -7.06 2.99 16.59
CA VAL A 46 -6.60 1.59 16.63
C VAL A 46 -5.88 1.24 17.94
N ARG A 47 -5.20 2.23 18.53
CA ARG A 47 -4.63 2.20 19.88
C ARG A 47 -4.86 3.55 20.56
N LYS A 48 -4.57 3.61 21.87
CA LYS A 48 -4.47 4.90 22.58
C LYS A 48 -3.48 5.81 21.83
N ASP A 49 -3.89 7.04 21.56
CA ASP A 49 -3.10 8.06 20.88
C ASP A 49 -2.64 7.70 19.45
N ALA A 50 -3.34 6.76 18.77
CA ALA A 50 -3.00 6.30 17.42
C ALA A 50 -4.26 6.17 16.55
N HIS A 51 -4.30 6.92 15.44
CA HIS A 51 -5.49 7.11 14.62
C HIS A 51 -5.18 6.85 13.13
N MET A 52 -5.85 5.87 12.53
CA MET A 52 -5.67 5.48 11.13
C MET A 52 -6.77 6.07 10.25
N PHE A 53 -6.39 6.73 9.16
CA PHE A 53 -7.28 7.24 8.12
C PHE A 53 -7.44 6.21 6.99
N TRP A 54 -8.66 6.11 6.46
CA TRP A 54 -8.97 5.30 5.29
C TRP A 54 -9.92 6.02 4.33
N TRP A 55 -9.83 5.68 3.04
CA TRP A 55 -10.67 6.23 1.98
C TRP A 55 -11.14 5.11 1.03
N LEU A 56 -12.44 4.84 1.04
CA LEU A 56 -13.15 3.92 0.16
C LEU A 56 -13.66 4.63 -1.09
N TYR A 57 -13.59 3.94 -2.23
CA TYR A 57 -14.28 4.25 -3.48
C TYR A 57 -15.06 3.01 -3.96
N TYR A 58 -16.31 3.20 -4.37
CA TYR A 58 -17.16 2.14 -4.91
C TYR A 58 -16.89 1.92 -6.40
N ALA A 59 -16.90 0.66 -6.85
CA ALA A 59 -16.65 0.31 -8.25
C ALA A 59 -17.60 1.03 -9.23
N THR A 60 -17.08 1.41 -10.39
CA THR A 60 -17.78 2.19 -11.43
C THR A 60 -17.93 1.41 -12.75
N ASN A 61 -18.09 0.10 -12.68
CA ASN A 61 -18.27 -0.75 -13.86
C ASN A 61 -19.65 -0.47 -14.54
N PRO A 62 -19.71 -0.32 -15.87
CA PRO A 62 -20.97 0.01 -16.56
C PRO A 62 -21.98 -1.15 -16.64
N CYS A 63 -21.54 -2.39 -16.38
CA CYS A 63 -22.34 -3.61 -16.58
C CYS A 63 -22.59 -4.42 -15.29
N LYS A 64 -21.95 -4.07 -14.17
CA LYS A 64 -22.02 -4.78 -12.89
C LYS A 64 -22.20 -3.80 -11.74
N ASN A 65 -22.98 -4.17 -10.74
CA ASN A 65 -23.03 -3.47 -9.46
C ASN A 65 -21.69 -3.62 -8.70
N PHE A 66 -21.35 -2.68 -7.82
CA PHE A 66 -20.19 -2.80 -6.94
C PHE A 66 -20.26 -4.06 -6.06
N SER A 67 -21.45 -4.53 -5.71
CA SER A 67 -21.67 -5.76 -4.93
C SER A 67 -21.37 -7.06 -5.71
N GLU A 68 -21.18 -6.97 -7.03
CA GLU A 68 -20.78 -8.09 -7.90
C GLU A 68 -19.27 -8.07 -8.22
N LEU A 69 -18.53 -7.15 -7.59
CA LEU A 69 -17.11 -6.90 -7.82
C LEU A 69 -16.34 -7.01 -6.50
N PRO A 70 -15.06 -7.37 -6.55
CA PRO A 70 -14.22 -7.47 -5.36
C PRO A 70 -14.03 -6.11 -4.67
N LEU A 71 -13.77 -6.15 -3.37
CA LEU A 71 -13.10 -5.06 -2.64
C LEU A 71 -11.59 -5.32 -2.67
N VAL A 72 -10.82 -4.30 -3.03
CA VAL A 72 -9.35 -4.30 -2.96
C VAL A 72 -8.92 -3.25 -1.95
N MET A 73 -8.28 -3.67 -0.86
CA MET A 73 -7.50 -2.75 -0.04
C MET A 73 -6.14 -2.52 -0.69
N TRP A 74 -5.68 -1.28 -0.79
CA TRP A 74 -4.34 -0.92 -1.27
C TRP A 74 -3.46 -0.45 -0.12
N LEU A 75 -2.27 -1.04 0.01
CA LEU A 75 -1.24 -0.67 0.99
C LEU A 75 0.06 -0.26 0.27
N GLN A 76 0.32 1.03 0.22
CA GLN A 76 1.61 1.58 -0.19
C GLN A 76 2.68 1.33 0.92
N GLY A 77 3.96 1.41 0.57
CA GLY A 77 5.08 1.00 1.42
C GLY A 77 5.82 2.13 2.13
N GLY A 78 7.08 2.37 1.75
CA GLY A 78 8.02 3.21 2.48
C GLY A 78 9.00 2.40 3.35
N PRO A 79 8.74 2.15 4.66
CA PRO A 79 7.51 2.36 5.42
C PRO A 79 7.13 3.83 5.62
N GLY A 80 5.83 4.06 5.76
CA GLY A 80 5.25 5.37 6.03
C GLY A 80 4.68 6.09 4.81
N GLY A 81 4.59 5.42 3.65
CA GLY A 81 4.10 5.96 2.38
C GLY A 81 2.56 5.95 2.29
N SER A 82 1.97 7.06 1.86
CA SER A 82 0.52 7.24 1.86
C SER A 82 -0.19 6.53 0.70
N SER A 83 -1.00 5.53 1.05
CA SER A 83 -1.92 4.86 0.10
C SER A 83 -3.00 5.83 -0.40
N THR A 84 -3.47 6.76 0.42
CA THR A 84 -4.52 7.73 0.03
C THR A 84 -4.00 8.83 -0.90
N GLY A 85 -2.68 9.00 -0.96
CA GLY A 85 -1.97 9.82 -1.94
C GLY A 85 -1.53 9.04 -3.18
N PHE A 86 -0.48 8.22 -3.07
CA PHE A 86 0.16 7.55 -4.22
C PHE A 86 -0.80 6.57 -4.92
N GLY A 87 -1.28 5.56 -4.17
CA GLY A 87 -2.19 4.54 -4.69
C GLY A 87 -3.43 5.14 -5.35
N ASN A 88 -3.94 6.23 -4.78
CA ASN A 88 -5.12 6.92 -5.28
C ASN A 88 -4.84 7.81 -6.50
N PHE A 89 -3.93 8.79 -6.38
CA PHE A 89 -3.75 9.86 -7.35
C PHE A 89 -2.60 9.66 -8.33
N GLU A 90 -1.64 8.77 -8.06
CA GLU A 90 -0.52 8.48 -8.95
C GLU A 90 -0.70 7.16 -9.68
N GLU A 91 -1.34 6.17 -9.05
CA GLU A 91 -1.37 4.78 -9.51
C GLU A 91 -2.74 4.30 -10.03
N ILE A 92 -3.66 3.88 -9.14
CA ILE A 92 -4.84 3.04 -9.48
C ILE A 92 -6.20 3.71 -9.26
N GLY A 93 -6.27 4.81 -8.51
CA GLY A 93 -7.52 5.51 -8.21
C GLY A 93 -8.15 6.23 -9.42
N PRO A 94 -9.30 6.91 -9.23
CA PRO A 94 -10.11 7.45 -10.32
C PRO A 94 -9.46 8.60 -11.08
N LEU A 95 -8.60 9.38 -10.40
CA LEU A 95 -8.05 10.64 -10.90
C LEU A 95 -6.52 10.64 -10.86
N ASP A 96 -5.90 11.53 -11.64
CA ASP A 96 -4.49 11.87 -11.52
C ASP A 96 -4.25 13.02 -10.50
N THR A 97 -2.97 13.37 -10.29
CA THR A 97 -2.55 14.51 -9.44
C THR A 97 -3.02 15.89 -9.94
N HIS A 98 -3.58 15.96 -11.15
CA HIS A 98 -4.21 17.14 -11.74
C HIS A 98 -5.74 17.05 -11.75
N LEU A 99 -6.32 16.09 -11.02
CA LEU A 99 -7.75 15.79 -10.93
C LEU A 99 -8.41 15.39 -12.27
N LYS A 100 -7.64 14.83 -13.22
CA LYS A 100 -8.16 14.31 -14.50
C LYS A 100 -8.49 12.81 -14.39
N PRO A 101 -9.55 12.32 -15.05
CA PRO A 101 -9.90 10.89 -15.04
C PRO A 101 -8.80 9.96 -15.60
N ARG A 102 -8.60 8.82 -14.94
CA ARG A 102 -7.60 7.80 -15.31
C ARG A 102 -8.23 6.64 -16.09
N ASN A 103 -7.83 6.47 -17.35
CA ASN A 103 -8.31 5.37 -18.22
C ASN A 103 -7.98 3.96 -17.71
N THR A 104 -6.95 3.83 -16.86
CA THR A 104 -6.48 2.58 -16.26
C THR A 104 -6.94 2.39 -14.80
N THR A 105 -7.87 3.23 -14.30
CA THR A 105 -8.34 3.10 -12.91
C THR A 105 -8.91 1.71 -12.61
N TRP A 106 -8.56 1.18 -11.44
CA TRP A 106 -9.02 -0.13 -10.98
C TRP A 106 -10.49 -0.14 -10.57
N LEU A 107 -11.13 1.03 -10.42
CA LEU A 107 -12.58 1.14 -10.19
C LEU A 107 -13.44 0.54 -11.31
N GLN A 108 -12.87 0.28 -12.49
CA GLN A 108 -13.50 -0.49 -13.55
C GLN A 108 -13.77 -1.96 -13.18
N SER A 109 -13.09 -2.50 -12.15
CA SER A 109 -13.06 -3.93 -11.85
C SER A 109 -13.07 -4.26 -10.34
N ALA A 110 -12.93 -3.28 -9.45
CA ALA A 110 -13.00 -3.46 -7.99
C ALA A 110 -13.53 -2.19 -7.30
N SER A 111 -14.04 -2.32 -6.09
CA SER A 111 -14.10 -1.18 -5.15
C SER A 111 -12.72 -1.05 -4.49
N LEU A 112 -12.25 0.17 -4.19
CA LEU A 112 -10.90 0.43 -3.69
C LEU A 112 -10.93 1.02 -2.28
N LEU A 113 -10.22 0.41 -1.34
CA LEU A 113 -10.01 0.92 0.03
C LEU A 113 -8.53 1.30 0.20
N PHE A 114 -8.24 2.59 0.17
CA PHE A 114 -6.91 3.10 0.48
C PHE A 114 -6.78 3.30 1.99
N VAL A 115 -5.72 2.75 2.61
CA VAL A 115 -5.47 2.94 4.05
C VAL A 115 -4.08 3.51 4.25
N ASP A 116 -3.99 4.65 4.94
CA ASP A 116 -2.71 5.25 5.31
C ASP A 116 -2.12 4.50 6.51
N ASN A 117 -1.16 3.62 6.23
CA ASN A 117 -0.66 2.62 7.17
C ASN A 117 0.88 2.54 7.10
N PRO A 118 1.61 2.47 8.24
CA PRO A 118 1.16 2.48 9.64
C PRO A 118 0.59 3.82 10.14
N VAL A 119 0.16 3.88 11.40
CA VAL A 119 -0.23 5.15 12.06
C VAL A 119 0.85 6.23 11.93
N GLY A 120 0.44 7.47 11.65
CA GLY A 120 1.36 8.57 11.37
C GLY A 120 1.85 8.68 9.91
N THR A 121 1.28 7.88 9.00
CA THR A 121 1.44 7.95 7.53
C THR A 121 0.37 8.85 6.93
N GLY A 122 0.68 9.67 5.91
CA GLY A 122 -0.33 10.42 5.16
C GLY A 122 -1.25 11.27 6.06
N PHE A 123 -2.55 10.96 6.09
CA PHE A 123 -3.51 11.58 7.01
C PHE A 123 -3.73 10.81 8.34
N SER A 124 -3.20 9.59 8.48
CA SER A 124 -3.12 8.90 9.77
C SER A 124 -2.16 9.62 10.71
N TYR A 125 -2.49 9.72 12.00
CA TYR A 125 -1.72 10.51 12.97
C TYR A 125 -1.59 9.81 14.33
N VAL A 126 -0.68 10.35 15.14
CA VAL A 126 -0.49 9.96 16.54
C VAL A 126 -0.49 11.22 17.41
N ASN A 127 -1.06 11.14 18.62
CA ASN A 127 -1.04 12.27 19.56
C ASN A 127 0.30 12.34 20.32
N THR A 128 1.05 11.23 20.35
CA THR A 128 2.35 11.12 21.03
C THR A 128 3.33 10.29 20.20
N THR A 129 4.61 10.64 20.25
CA THR A 129 5.67 9.93 19.51
C THR A 129 5.89 8.49 19.95
N ASP A 130 5.45 8.10 21.15
CA ASP A 130 5.55 6.72 21.62
C ASP A 130 4.52 5.79 20.97
N ALA A 131 3.51 6.34 20.30
CA ALA A 131 2.44 5.56 19.66
C ALA A 131 2.77 5.10 18.22
N TYR A 132 3.89 5.52 17.61
CA TYR A 132 4.35 4.96 16.34
C TYR A 132 4.65 3.44 16.47
N ALA A 133 4.26 2.68 15.46
CA ALA A 133 4.62 1.26 15.35
C ALA A 133 6.14 1.10 15.15
N LYS A 134 6.70 -0.02 15.66
CA LYS A 134 8.14 -0.32 15.65
C LYS A 134 8.48 -1.67 15.01
N ASP A 135 7.46 -2.47 14.72
CA ASP A 135 7.53 -3.82 14.20
C ASP A 135 6.25 -4.14 13.39
N LEU A 136 6.33 -5.18 12.55
CA LEU A 136 5.20 -5.67 11.76
C LEU A 136 4.02 -6.14 12.63
N ASP A 137 4.27 -6.68 13.82
CA ASP A 137 3.23 -7.22 14.71
C ASP A 137 2.28 -6.11 15.20
N THR A 138 2.84 -4.95 15.58
CA THR A 138 2.05 -3.75 15.93
C THR A 138 1.23 -3.25 14.74
N VAL A 139 1.81 -3.24 13.53
CA VAL A 139 1.12 -2.81 12.30
C VAL A 139 -0.05 -3.75 11.96
N ALA A 140 0.15 -5.07 12.07
CA ALA A 140 -0.90 -6.05 11.85
C ALA A 140 -2.02 -5.93 12.88
N SER A 141 -1.68 -5.76 14.16
CA SER A 141 -2.64 -5.56 15.25
C SER A 141 -3.50 -4.31 15.03
N ASP A 142 -2.89 -3.19 14.65
CA ASP A 142 -3.59 -1.93 14.36
C ASP A 142 -4.59 -2.12 13.20
N MET A 143 -4.15 -2.78 12.13
CA MET A 143 -4.99 -3.08 10.98
C MET A 143 -6.16 -4.01 11.31
N MET A 144 -6.01 -4.96 12.25
CA MET A 144 -7.14 -5.80 12.68
C MET A 144 -8.25 -4.98 13.35
N VAL A 145 -7.90 -3.94 14.11
CA VAL A 145 -8.89 -3.02 14.70
C VAL A 145 -9.59 -2.20 13.60
N LEU A 146 -8.83 -1.68 12.62
CA LEU A 146 -9.40 -0.94 11.49
C LEU A 146 -10.33 -1.83 10.65
N LEU A 147 -9.88 -2.99 10.21
CA LEU A 147 -10.67 -3.89 9.35
C LEU A 147 -11.92 -4.38 10.06
N LYS A 148 -11.85 -4.66 11.37
CA LYS A 148 -13.04 -4.99 12.15
C LYS A 148 -14.07 -3.85 12.13
N SER A 149 -13.63 -2.63 12.47
CA SER A 149 -14.50 -1.45 12.47
C SER A 149 -15.07 -1.17 11.08
N PHE A 150 -14.26 -1.31 10.03
CA PHE A 150 -14.67 -1.11 8.64
C PHE A 150 -15.76 -2.11 8.23
N PHE A 151 -15.56 -3.41 8.43
CA PHE A 151 -16.53 -4.43 8.05
C PHE A 151 -17.79 -4.42 8.94
N ASP A 152 -17.70 -4.04 10.21
CA ASP A 152 -18.88 -3.90 11.08
C ASP A 152 -19.78 -2.71 10.66
N CYS A 153 -19.21 -1.64 10.10
CA CYS A 153 -19.94 -0.50 9.53
C CYS A 153 -20.41 -0.76 8.08
N HIS A 154 -19.50 -1.17 7.19
CA HIS A 154 -19.75 -1.40 5.77
C HIS A 154 -20.11 -2.86 5.48
N LYS A 155 -21.28 -3.27 5.94
CA LYS A 155 -21.74 -4.66 5.88
C LYS A 155 -21.90 -5.18 4.44
N GLU A 156 -22.08 -4.29 3.47
CA GLU A 156 -22.15 -4.60 2.04
C GLU A 156 -20.88 -5.25 1.50
N PHE A 157 -19.71 -5.03 2.11
CA PHE A 157 -18.46 -5.69 1.70
C PHE A 157 -18.15 -7.00 2.44
N GLN A 158 -18.92 -7.40 3.45
CA GLN A 158 -18.63 -8.65 4.18
C GLN A 158 -18.71 -9.90 3.29
N THR A 159 -19.54 -9.86 2.24
CA THR A 159 -19.80 -11.00 1.34
C THR A 159 -19.02 -10.95 0.02
N VAL A 160 -18.57 -9.78 -0.44
CA VAL A 160 -17.83 -9.67 -1.70
C VAL A 160 -16.39 -10.14 -1.53
N PRO A 161 -15.75 -10.74 -2.56
CA PRO A 161 -14.35 -11.16 -2.47
C PRO A 161 -13.44 -10.00 -2.06
N PHE A 162 -12.73 -10.14 -0.94
CA PHE A 162 -11.82 -9.13 -0.41
C PHE A 162 -10.36 -9.51 -0.66
N TYR A 163 -9.60 -8.61 -1.29
CA TYR A 163 -8.18 -8.78 -1.57
C TYR A 163 -7.37 -7.64 -0.94
N ILE A 164 -6.14 -7.95 -0.53
CA ILE A 164 -5.16 -6.94 -0.11
C ILE A 164 -4.10 -6.85 -1.21
N PHE A 165 -4.05 -5.74 -1.93
CA PHE A 165 -2.98 -5.41 -2.87
C PHE A 165 -2.00 -4.44 -2.21
N SER A 166 -0.75 -4.48 -2.62
CA SER A 166 0.31 -3.75 -1.96
C SER A 166 1.54 -3.57 -2.85
N GLU A 167 2.35 -2.59 -2.48
CA GLU A 167 3.60 -2.26 -3.16
C GLU A 167 4.73 -2.08 -2.14
N SER A 168 5.99 -2.32 -2.52
CA SER A 168 7.16 -1.92 -1.73
C SER A 168 7.19 -2.58 -0.34
N TYR A 169 7.54 -1.83 0.70
CA TYR A 169 7.38 -2.25 2.09
C TYR A 169 5.92 -2.60 2.46
N GLY A 170 4.94 -2.10 1.71
CA GLY A 170 3.54 -2.46 1.82
C GLY A 170 3.31 -3.95 1.63
N GLY A 171 4.13 -4.63 0.81
CA GLY A 171 4.10 -6.09 0.69
C GLY A 171 4.44 -6.83 1.98
N LYS A 172 5.44 -6.35 2.74
CA LYS A 172 5.75 -6.90 4.07
C LYS A 172 4.54 -6.73 5.01
N MET A 173 3.96 -5.53 5.01
CA MET A 173 2.78 -5.22 5.83
C MET A 173 1.59 -6.08 5.42
N ALA A 174 1.29 -6.18 4.13
CA ALA A 174 0.20 -6.97 3.57
C ALA A 174 0.32 -8.46 3.89
N ALA A 175 1.53 -9.04 3.85
CA ALA A 175 1.75 -10.43 4.24
C ALA A 175 1.36 -10.67 5.72
N GLY A 176 1.88 -9.86 6.65
CA GLY A 176 1.56 -9.98 8.08
C GLY A 176 0.08 -9.72 8.38
N ILE A 177 -0.49 -8.64 7.82
CA ILE A 177 -1.92 -8.30 7.93
C ILE A 177 -2.80 -9.45 7.39
N SER A 178 -2.44 -10.06 6.26
CA SER A 178 -3.21 -11.14 5.65
C SER A 178 -3.23 -12.41 6.49
N LEU A 179 -2.11 -12.72 7.17
CA LEU A 179 -2.02 -13.89 8.04
C LEU A 179 -2.90 -13.72 9.28
N GLU A 180 -2.86 -12.55 9.92
CA GLU A 180 -3.73 -12.24 11.06
C GLU A 180 -5.20 -12.09 10.65
N LEU A 181 -5.50 -11.52 9.47
CA LEU A 181 -6.86 -11.46 8.94
C LEU A 181 -7.42 -12.87 8.69
N HIS A 182 -6.64 -13.77 8.08
CA HIS A 182 -7.06 -15.15 7.86
C HIS A 182 -7.40 -15.83 9.20
N LYS A 183 -6.53 -15.70 10.22
CA LYS A 183 -6.80 -16.20 11.58
C LYS A 183 -8.07 -15.58 12.18
N ALA A 184 -8.25 -14.27 12.07
CA ALA A 184 -9.40 -13.54 12.60
C ALA A 184 -10.73 -13.96 11.95
N VAL A 185 -10.73 -14.22 10.64
CA VAL A 185 -11.88 -14.73 9.87
C VAL A 185 -12.21 -16.18 10.25
N GLN A 186 -11.22 -17.07 10.36
CA GLN A 186 -11.43 -18.45 10.83
C GLN A 186 -12.00 -18.50 12.26
N GLN A 187 -11.63 -17.55 13.11
CA GLN A 187 -12.18 -17.40 14.46
C GLN A 187 -13.54 -16.67 14.49
N GLY A 188 -14.04 -16.17 13.36
CA GLY A 188 -15.28 -15.40 13.25
C GLY A 188 -15.26 -14.03 13.93
N THR A 189 -14.08 -13.51 14.27
CA THR A 189 -13.90 -12.22 14.99
C THR A 189 -13.93 -11.00 14.07
N ILE A 190 -13.64 -11.20 12.79
CA ILE A 190 -13.86 -10.28 11.66
C ILE A 190 -14.68 -11.04 10.62
N LYS A 191 -15.69 -10.40 10.03
CA LYS A 191 -16.54 -10.99 9.00
C LYS A 191 -16.22 -10.38 7.63
N CYS A 192 -15.45 -11.10 6.82
CA CYS A 192 -15.24 -10.74 5.42
C CYS A 192 -14.91 -12.00 4.58
N ASN A 193 -15.18 -11.95 3.29
CA ASN A 193 -14.83 -12.99 2.32
C ASN A 193 -13.38 -12.81 1.82
N PHE A 194 -12.40 -12.94 2.73
CA PHE A 194 -10.99 -12.75 2.41
C PHE A 194 -10.50 -13.81 1.40
N SER A 195 -10.05 -13.33 0.24
CA SER A 195 -9.82 -14.13 -0.97
C SER A 195 -8.35 -14.22 -1.39
N GLY A 196 -7.49 -13.30 -0.95
CA GLY A 196 -6.05 -13.37 -1.24
C GLY A 196 -5.27 -12.07 -1.01
N VAL A 197 -3.96 -12.17 -1.15
CA VAL A 197 -3.00 -11.06 -1.05
C VAL A 197 -2.17 -10.96 -2.34
N ALA A 198 -1.91 -9.74 -2.79
CA ALA A 198 -1.05 -9.43 -3.90
C ALA A 198 0.11 -8.53 -3.46
N LEU A 199 1.30 -9.05 -3.64
CA LEU A 199 2.60 -8.54 -3.22
C LEU A 199 3.29 -7.96 -4.46
N GLY A 200 3.01 -6.69 -4.75
CA GLY A 200 3.70 -5.92 -5.78
C GLY A 200 5.06 -5.47 -5.28
N ASP A 201 6.11 -5.67 -6.07
CA ASP A 201 7.42 -5.05 -5.88
C ASP A 201 7.83 -5.00 -4.39
N SER A 202 7.83 -6.18 -3.76
CA SER A 202 7.60 -6.28 -2.32
C SER A 202 8.86 -6.53 -1.48
N TRP A 203 8.98 -5.83 -0.35
CA TRP A 203 10.10 -5.93 0.61
C TRP A 203 10.03 -7.19 1.52
N ILE A 204 9.77 -8.36 0.93
CA ILE A 204 9.58 -9.65 1.65
C ILE A 204 10.90 -10.23 2.15
N SER A 205 11.94 -10.21 1.32
CA SER A 205 13.29 -10.68 1.67
C SER A 205 14.32 -9.59 1.32
N PRO A 206 14.55 -8.62 2.22
CA PRO A 206 15.43 -7.48 1.96
C PRO A 206 16.85 -7.89 1.57
N VAL A 207 17.33 -8.98 2.18
CA VAL A 207 18.65 -9.55 1.91
C VAL A 207 18.77 -10.13 0.50
N ASP A 208 17.69 -10.70 -0.05
CA ASP A 208 17.73 -11.26 -1.40
C ASP A 208 17.80 -10.18 -2.47
N SER A 209 17.05 -9.08 -2.30
CA SER A 209 17.14 -7.91 -3.18
C SER A 209 18.53 -7.27 -3.13
N VAL A 210 19.08 -7.03 -1.94
CA VAL A 210 20.43 -6.41 -1.82
C VAL A 210 21.53 -7.28 -2.45
N LEU A 211 21.43 -8.61 -2.36
CA LEU A 211 22.36 -9.53 -2.99
C LEU A 211 22.20 -9.61 -4.52
N SER A 212 21.02 -9.32 -5.07
CA SER A 212 20.76 -9.33 -6.52
C SER A 212 21.05 -8.01 -7.22
N TRP A 213 21.07 -6.87 -6.52
CA TRP A 213 21.34 -5.55 -7.09
C TRP A 213 22.58 -5.49 -8.00
N GLY A 214 23.72 -6.02 -7.53
CA GLY A 214 24.96 -6.07 -8.31
C GLY A 214 24.82 -6.89 -9.61
N PRO A 215 24.48 -8.19 -9.53
CA PRO A 215 24.22 -9.03 -10.69
C PRO A 215 23.18 -8.47 -11.67
N TYR A 216 22.09 -7.88 -11.17
CA TYR A 216 21.03 -7.27 -11.97
C TYR A 216 21.57 -6.06 -12.75
N LEU A 217 22.17 -5.08 -12.07
CA LEU A 217 22.73 -3.88 -12.71
C LEU A 217 23.85 -4.22 -13.70
N TYR A 218 24.73 -5.18 -13.38
CA TYR A 218 25.75 -5.68 -14.29
C TYR A 218 25.11 -6.30 -15.56
N SER A 219 24.06 -7.12 -15.41
CA SER A 219 23.33 -7.70 -16.55
C SER A 219 22.62 -6.65 -17.42
N MET A 220 22.28 -5.50 -16.84
CA MET A 220 21.69 -4.35 -17.51
C MET A 220 22.72 -3.33 -18.03
N SER A 221 24.01 -3.67 -18.03
CA SER A 221 25.13 -2.82 -18.47
C SER A 221 25.31 -1.51 -17.69
N LEU A 222 24.84 -1.46 -16.43
CA LEU A 222 24.97 -0.30 -15.53
C LEU A 222 26.20 -0.40 -14.59
N LEU A 223 26.81 -1.58 -14.48
CA LEU A 223 28.07 -1.80 -13.76
C LEU A 223 29.08 -2.50 -14.68
N ASP A 224 30.36 -2.22 -14.46
CA ASP A 224 31.48 -3.02 -14.96
C ASP A 224 31.96 -4.02 -13.89
N ASP A 225 33.06 -4.73 -14.15
CA ASP A 225 33.64 -5.71 -13.21
C ASP A 225 34.00 -5.09 -11.84
N GLN A 226 34.45 -3.82 -11.83
CA GLN A 226 34.81 -3.14 -10.58
C GLN A 226 33.54 -2.70 -9.83
N GLY A 227 32.57 -2.10 -10.52
CA GLY A 227 31.30 -1.70 -9.92
C GLY A 227 30.53 -2.89 -9.36
N LEU A 228 30.54 -4.03 -10.04
CA LEU A 228 29.98 -5.28 -9.53
C LEU A 228 30.67 -5.71 -8.22
N ALA A 229 32.00 -5.72 -8.18
CA ALA A 229 32.76 -6.07 -6.97
C ALA A 229 32.49 -5.12 -5.79
N GLU A 230 32.48 -3.80 -6.03
CA GLU A 230 32.16 -2.79 -5.00
C GLU A 230 30.75 -2.98 -4.42
N VAL A 231 29.75 -3.27 -5.27
CA VAL A 231 28.36 -3.51 -4.84
C VAL A 231 28.21 -4.86 -4.12
N SER A 232 28.88 -5.91 -4.57
CA SER A 232 28.87 -7.21 -3.89
C SER A 232 29.49 -7.15 -2.49
N GLU A 233 30.60 -6.42 -2.29
CA GLU A 233 31.25 -6.30 -0.98
C GLU A 233 30.33 -5.68 0.09
N VAL A 234 29.59 -4.64 -0.28
CA VAL A 234 28.64 -4.00 0.65
C VAL A 234 27.35 -4.83 0.83
N ALA A 235 26.93 -5.59 -0.18
CA ALA A 235 25.82 -6.54 -0.05
C ALA A 235 26.15 -7.70 0.92
N GLU A 236 27.40 -8.19 0.92
CA GLU A 236 27.88 -9.18 1.89
C GLU A 236 27.89 -8.63 3.32
N GLN A 237 28.23 -7.35 3.51
CA GLN A 237 28.15 -6.68 4.83
C GLN A 237 26.69 -6.63 5.35
N VAL A 238 25.72 -6.33 4.48
CA VAL A 238 24.29 -6.37 4.83
C VAL A 238 23.86 -7.80 5.22
N LEU A 239 24.27 -8.81 4.46
CA LEU A 239 23.99 -10.22 4.75
C LEU A 239 24.57 -10.66 6.11
N ASP A 240 25.81 -10.29 6.43
CA ASP A 240 26.45 -10.60 7.72
C ASP A 240 25.72 -9.95 8.91
N ALA A 241 25.33 -8.67 8.80
CA ALA A 241 24.52 -8.00 9.82
C ALA A 241 23.15 -8.67 10.02
N ILE A 242 22.48 -9.09 8.94
CA ILE A 242 21.20 -9.81 9.00
C ILE A 242 21.37 -11.19 9.65
N ASN A 243 22.43 -11.93 9.32
CA ASN A 243 22.72 -13.24 9.92
C ASN A 243 23.02 -13.14 11.43
N LYS A 244 23.55 -12.01 11.90
CA LYS A 244 23.75 -11.69 13.32
C LYS A 244 22.49 -11.17 14.03
N GLY A 245 21.40 -10.92 13.29
CA GLY A 245 20.18 -10.32 13.82
C GLY A 245 20.29 -8.81 14.08
N PHE A 246 21.32 -8.14 13.57
CA PHE A 246 21.58 -6.71 13.76
C PHE A 246 20.80 -5.87 12.72
N TYR A 247 19.47 -6.00 12.71
CA TYR A 247 18.62 -5.41 11.65
C TYR A 247 18.75 -3.88 11.52
N LYS A 248 18.99 -3.15 12.62
CA LYS A 248 19.27 -1.70 12.56
C LYS A 248 20.58 -1.39 11.83
N GLU A 249 21.63 -2.17 12.08
CA GLU A 249 22.90 -2.04 11.38
C GLU A 249 22.76 -2.41 9.90
N ALA A 250 22.01 -3.48 9.61
CA ALA A 250 21.66 -3.85 8.24
C ALA A 250 20.92 -2.72 7.49
N THR A 251 19.99 -2.00 8.13
CA THR A 251 19.31 -0.83 7.54
C THR A 251 20.30 0.31 7.23
N GLN A 252 21.34 0.50 8.04
CA GLN A 252 22.38 1.49 7.78
C GLN A 252 23.33 1.06 6.65
N LEU A 253 23.67 -0.23 6.60
CA LEU A 253 24.49 -0.83 5.54
C LEU A 253 23.74 -0.89 4.20
N TRP A 254 22.42 -1.06 4.22
CA TRP A 254 21.54 -0.91 3.05
C TRP A 254 21.66 0.49 2.44
N GLY A 255 21.55 1.54 3.25
CA GLY A 255 21.78 2.91 2.78
C GLY A 255 23.21 3.17 2.26
N LYS A 256 24.22 2.48 2.82
CA LYS A 256 25.59 2.49 2.27
C LYS A 256 25.63 1.82 0.89
N ALA A 257 24.92 0.70 0.70
CA ALA A 257 24.84 0.00 -0.58
C ALA A 257 24.20 0.87 -1.66
N GLU A 258 23.15 1.63 -1.34
CA GLU A 258 22.58 2.63 -2.26
C GLU A 258 23.63 3.63 -2.75
N THR A 259 24.41 4.23 -1.83
CA THR A 259 25.46 5.20 -2.18
C THR A 259 26.56 4.59 -3.07
N VAL A 260 26.92 3.32 -2.84
CA VAL A 260 27.92 2.61 -3.67
C VAL A 260 27.39 2.38 -5.08
N ILE A 261 26.12 1.99 -5.22
CA ILE A 261 25.46 1.82 -6.51
C ILE A 261 25.41 3.13 -7.28
N GLU A 262 24.94 4.23 -6.67
CA GLU A 262 24.80 5.51 -7.38
C GLU A 262 26.13 6.06 -7.90
N LYS A 263 27.20 5.92 -7.10
CA LYS A 263 28.56 6.28 -7.50
C LYS A 263 29.03 5.50 -8.73
N ASN A 264 28.69 4.21 -8.82
CA ASN A 264 29.11 3.35 -9.92
C ASN A 264 28.19 3.42 -11.15
N THR A 265 26.97 3.96 -11.01
CA THR A 265 25.94 4.00 -12.07
C THR A 265 25.60 5.40 -12.59
N ASP A 266 26.33 6.43 -12.14
CA ASP A 266 26.05 7.84 -12.46
C ASP A 266 24.61 8.27 -12.07
N GLY A 267 24.20 7.85 -10.86
CA GLY A 267 22.95 8.23 -10.21
C GLY A 267 21.70 7.50 -10.72
N VAL A 268 21.74 6.17 -10.88
CA VAL A 268 20.56 5.38 -11.27
C VAL A 268 19.38 5.60 -10.31
N ASN A 269 18.17 5.73 -10.85
CA ASN A 269 16.96 5.76 -10.04
C ASN A 269 16.61 4.36 -9.54
N PHE A 270 16.52 4.20 -8.22
CA PHE A 270 16.18 2.94 -7.57
C PHE A 270 14.78 2.40 -7.91
N TYR A 271 13.88 3.25 -8.39
CA TYR A 271 12.53 2.86 -8.78
C TYR A 271 12.37 2.58 -10.28
N ASN A 272 13.32 2.98 -11.14
CA ASN A 272 13.32 2.63 -12.57
C ASN A 272 14.72 2.84 -13.18
N ILE A 273 15.44 1.75 -13.46
CA ILE A 273 16.85 1.78 -13.90
C ILE A 273 17.13 2.50 -15.23
N LEU A 274 16.09 2.80 -16.02
CA LEU A 274 16.24 3.57 -17.27
C LEU A 274 16.21 5.09 -17.02
N THR A 275 16.08 5.51 -15.76
CA THR A 275 16.02 6.91 -15.33
C THR A 275 17.07 7.19 -14.27
N LYS A 276 17.32 8.47 -14.00
CA LYS A 276 18.26 8.93 -12.97
C LYS A 276 17.53 9.61 -11.83
N SER A 277 18.04 9.43 -10.62
CA SER A 277 17.67 10.25 -9.47
C SER A 277 17.98 11.72 -9.77
N THR A 278 17.10 12.65 -9.37
CA THR A 278 17.43 14.08 -9.42
C THR A 278 18.65 14.35 -8.54
N PRO A 279 19.75 14.92 -9.06
CA PRO A 279 20.95 15.12 -8.27
C PRO A 279 20.68 16.12 -7.14
N GLU A 280 20.96 15.69 -5.90
CA GLU A 280 21.03 16.60 -4.75
C GLU A 280 22.08 17.68 -5.00
N THR A 281 21.80 18.92 -4.61
CA THR A 281 22.71 20.02 -4.97
C THR A 281 24.05 19.88 -4.25
N SER A 282 25.15 20.27 -4.90
CA SER A 282 26.52 20.06 -4.39
C SER A 282 26.83 20.70 -3.03
N MET A 283 25.94 21.57 -2.53
CA MET A 283 26.01 22.15 -1.20
C MET A 283 25.41 21.23 -0.11
N GLU A 284 24.46 20.34 -0.46
CA GLU A 284 23.75 19.45 0.48
C GLU A 284 24.59 18.23 0.88
N SER A 285 25.31 17.62 -0.06
CA SER A 285 26.21 16.47 0.22
C SER A 285 27.31 16.80 1.24
N SER A 286 27.75 18.06 1.29
CA SER A 286 28.73 18.54 2.28
C SER A 286 28.18 18.57 3.72
N LEU A 287 26.86 18.66 3.90
CA LEU A 287 26.19 18.65 5.21
C LEU A 287 25.67 17.25 5.60
N GLU A 288 25.45 16.35 4.64
CA GLU A 288 25.02 14.97 4.88
C GLU A 288 26.07 14.10 5.56
N PHE A 289 27.36 14.36 5.32
CA PHE A 289 28.45 13.69 6.02
C PHE A 289 28.36 13.85 7.56
N LEU A 290 27.76 14.94 8.03
CA LEU A 290 27.57 15.24 9.46
C LEU A 290 26.27 14.67 10.06
N ARG A 291 25.40 14.06 9.24
CA ARG A 291 24.09 13.53 9.66
C ARG A 291 24.21 12.03 9.98
N SER A 292 23.34 11.53 10.87
CA SER A 292 23.26 10.09 11.14
C SER A 292 22.82 9.31 9.87
N PRO A 293 23.20 8.03 9.71
CA PRO A 293 22.84 7.26 8.52
C PRO A 293 21.32 7.23 8.25
N LEU A 294 20.52 7.11 9.32
CA LEU A 294 19.07 7.11 9.24
C LEU A 294 18.48 8.45 8.76
N VAL A 295 19.08 9.57 9.17
CA VAL A 295 18.65 10.91 8.70
C VAL A 295 18.96 11.11 7.23
N ARG A 296 20.08 10.55 6.71
CA ARG A 296 20.35 10.55 5.26
C ARG A 296 19.31 9.76 4.49
N LEU A 297 18.95 8.55 4.96
CA LEU A 297 17.89 7.74 4.36
C LEU A 297 16.54 8.47 4.33
N CYS A 298 16.16 9.16 5.41
CA CYS A 298 14.96 9.98 5.40
C CYS A 298 15.04 11.16 4.42
N GLN A 299 16.21 11.76 4.24
CA GLN A 299 16.36 12.89 3.31
C GLN A 299 16.23 12.43 1.87
N ARG A 300 16.96 11.37 1.51
CA ARG A 300 16.89 10.65 0.24
C ARG A 300 15.46 10.25 -0.14
N HIS A 301 14.82 9.43 0.70
CA HIS A 301 13.56 8.76 0.35
C HIS A 301 12.30 9.58 0.69
N VAL A 302 12.36 10.48 1.67
CA VAL A 302 11.15 11.12 2.24
C VAL A 302 11.06 12.63 1.98
N ARG A 303 12.18 13.36 1.97
CA ARG A 303 12.15 14.84 1.96
C ARG A 303 11.57 15.43 0.66
N HIS A 304 11.81 14.80 -0.48
CA HIS A 304 11.31 15.28 -1.77
C HIS A 304 9.78 15.11 -1.93
N LEU A 305 9.18 14.19 -1.15
CA LEU A 305 7.74 13.90 -1.07
C LEU A 305 6.98 14.87 -0.13
N GLN A 306 7.57 16.02 0.17
CA GLN A 306 7.05 17.07 1.04
C GLN A 306 7.00 18.39 0.27
N GLY A 307 5.81 18.82 -0.13
CA GLY A 307 5.60 20.06 -0.90
C GLY A 307 5.58 19.93 -2.43
N ASP A 308 5.68 18.71 -2.96
CA ASP A 308 5.46 18.38 -4.37
C ASP A 308 4.00 18.57 -4.82
N THR A 309 3.70 18.27 -6.09
CA THR A 309 2.34 18.41 -6.67
C THR A 309 1.29 17.58 -5.90
N LEU A 310 1.65 16.37 -5.48
CA LEU A 310 0.76 15.50 -4.70
C LEU A 310 0.50 16.10 -3.30
N SER A 311 1.52 16.59 -2.62
CA SER A 311 1.41 17.27 -1.33
C SER A 311 0.56 18.54 -1.40
N GLN A 312 0.67 19.31 -2.48
CA GLN A 312 -0.16 20.49 -2.74
C GLN A 312 -1.62 20.11 -3.00
N LEU A 313 -1.86 19.02 -3.73
CA LEU A 313 -3.20 18.47 -3.94
C LEU A 313 -3.82 17.98 -2.62
N MET A 314 -3.08 17.17 -1.86
CA MET A 314 -3.55 16.52 -0.64
C MET A 314 -3.86 17.54 0.46
N ASN A 315 -2.92 18.44 0.77
CA ASN A 315 -3.14 19.48 1.78
C ASN A 315 -4.06 20.63 1.30
N GLY A 316 -4.27 20.77 -0.01
CA GLY A 316 -5.10 21.81 -0.61
C GLY A 316 -6.53 21.34 -0.91
N PRO A 317 -6.90 21.09 -2.18
CA PRO A 317 -8.25 20.68 -2.57
C PRO A 317 -8.79 19.44 -1.82
N ILE A 318 -7.96 18.42 -1.57
CA ILE A 318 -8.42 17.18 -0.96
C ILE A 318 -8.74 17.38 0.52
N ARG A 319 -7.85 17.97 1.33
CA ARG A 319 -8.14 18.31 2.74
C ARG A 319 -9.44 19.11 2.90
N LYS A 320 -9.69 20.08 2.00
CA LYS A 320 -10.93 20.87 1.94
C LYS A 320 -12.18 20.04 1.61
N LYS A 321 -12.05 18.99 0.80
CA LYS A 321 -13.12 18.03 0.49
C LYS A 321 -13.40 17.10 1.67
N LEU A 322 -12.35 16.54 2.27
CA LEU A 322 -12.45 15.53 3.33
C LEU A 322 -13.04 16.09 4.64
N LYS A 323 -12.73 17.35 4.99
CA LYS A 323 -13.27 18.12 6.14
C LYS A 323 -13.01 17.58 7.55
N ILE A 324 -12.69 16.29 7.70
CA ILE A 324 -12.46 15.63 9.00
C ILE A 324 -10.98 15.57 9.42
N ILE A 325 -10.07 16.01 8.55
CA ILE A 325 -8.62 16.03 8.84
C ILE A 325 -8.36 17.05 9.97
N PRO A 326 -7.73 16.65 11.11
CA PRO A 326 -7.39 17.57 12.20
C PRO A 326 -6.57 18.78 11.74
N GLU A 327 -6.65 19.90 12.45
CA GLU A 327 -5.95 21.14 12.06
C GLU A 327 -4.41 21.00 12.09
N ASP A 328 -3.91 20.25 13.06
CA ASP A 328 -2.50 19.92 13.28
C ASP A 328 -1.98 18.78 12.39
N CYS A 329 -2.87 17.94 11.85
CA CYS A 329 -2.52 16.92 10.86
C CYS A 329 -2.22 17.57 9.49
N THR A 330 -1.00 17.35 8.98
CA THR A 330 -0.57 17.76 7.64
C THR A 330 -0.12 16.52 6.87
N TRP A 331 -0.64 16.34 5.67
CA TRP A 331 -0.29 15.20 4.83
C TRP A 331 1.14 15.36 4.28
N GLY A 332 1.89 14.26 4.23
CA GLY A 332 3.13 14.15 3.48
C GLY A 332 3.22 12.78 2.82
N GLY A 333 3.93 12.69 1.69
CA GLY A 333 3.94 11.47 0.87
C GLY A 333 4.48 10.26 1.62
N GLN A 334 5.61 10.43 2.30
CA GLN A 334 6.12 9.46 3.26
C GLN A 334 6.39 10.11 4.63
N SER A 335 6.22 9.35 5.70
CA SER A 335 6.42 9.81 7.09
C SER A 335 7.81 9.44 7.61
N SER A 336 8.66 10.43 7.85
CA SER A 336 10.00 10.21 8.40
C SER A 336 9.98 9.56 9.78
N TYR A 337 9.02 9.93 10.64
CA TYR A 337 8.91 9.33 11.98
C TYR A 337 8.51 7.85 11.94
N VAL A 338 7.64 7.46 11.01
CA VAL A 338 7.31 6.04 10.78
C VAL A 338 8.55 5.30 10.28
N PHE A 339 9.25 5.82 9.27
CA PHE A 339 10.47 5.21 8.74
C PHE A 339 11.54 5.01 9.82
N ILE A 340 11.79 6.04 10.64
CA ILE A 340 12.70 6.00 11.78
C ILE A 340 12.27 4.96 12.82
N SER A 341 10.98 4.90 13.15
CA SER A 341 10.47 3.96 14.18
C SER A 341 10.56 2.50 13.73
N MET A 342 10.43 2.24 12.43
CA MET A 342 10.49 0.92 11.81
C MET A 342 11.92 0.48 11.41
N GLU A 343 12.97 1.24 11.73
CA GLU A 343 14.36 0.97 11.30
C GLU A 343 14.87 -0.44 11.67
N GLY A 344 14.33 -1.02 12.76
CA GLY A 344 14.68 -2.35 13.26
C GLY A 344 13.88 -3.49 12.64
N ASP A 345 12.74 -3.19 12.01
CA ASP A 345 12.00 -4.16 11.20
C ASP A 345 12.46 -4.12 9.74
N PHE A 346 12.86 -2.95 9.22
CA PHE A 346 13.07 -2.72 7.78
C PHE A 346 13.80 -3.85 7.06
N MET A 347 15.00 -4.24 7.52
CA MET A 347 15.81 -5.33 6.92
C MET A 347 15.49 -6.76 7.40
N LYS A 348 14.50 -6.95 8.28
CA LYS A 348 14.08 -8.29 8.75
C LYS A 348 13.27 -9.02 7.66
N PRO A 349 13.68 -10.20 7.18
CA PRO A 349 12.95 -10.95 6.17
C PRO A 349 11.69 -11.64 6.74
N VAL A 350 10.62 -11.69 5.95
CA VAL A 350 9.30 -12.25 6.33
C VAL A 350 8.83 -13.39 5.43
N VAL A 351 9.74 -14.04 4.68
CA VAL A 351 9.43 -15.17 3.77
C VAL A 351 8.59 -16.26 4.46
N HIS A 352 8.81 -16.52 5.76
CA HIS A 352 8.04 -17.48 6.54
C HIS A 352 6.53 -17.15 6.64
N ILE A 353 6.14 -15.87 6.62
CA ILE A 353 4.73 -15.48 6.61
C ILE A 353 4.08 -15.88 5.27
N VAL A 354 4.83 -15.83 4.17
CA VAL A 354 4.36 -16.30 2.86
C VAL A 354 4.25 -17.83 2.84
N ASP A 355 5.16 -18.56 3.50
CA ASP A 355 5.00 -20.00 3.72
C ASP A 355 3.69 -20.33 4.47
N GLU A 356 3.42 -19.63 5.57
CA GLU A 356 2.21 -19.82 6.39
C GLU A 356 0.93 -19.49 5.61
N LEU A 357 0.90 -18.40 4.84
CA LEU A 357 -0.23 -18.03 3.99
C LEU A 357 -0.51 -19.10 2.92
N LEU A 358 0.55 -19.62 2.28
CA LEU A 358 0.41 -20.63 1.24
C LEU A 358 -0.03 -21.99 1.78
N GLU A 359 0.43 -22.37 2.97
CA GLU A 359 0.00 -23.60 3.66
C GLU A 359 -1.44 -23.49 4.19
N ALA A 360 -1.86 -22.29 4.65
CA ALA A 360 -3.24 -21.98 5.01
C ALA A 360 -4.21 -21.91 3.81
N GLY A 361 -3.71 -22.12 2.58
CA GLY A 361 -4.52 -22.10 1.36
C GLY A 361 -4.93 -20.71 0.89
N VAL A 362 -4.36 -19.63 1.44
CA VAL A 362 -4.60 -18.26 0.98
C VAL A 362 -3.96 -18.10 -0.41
N ASN A 363 -4.65 -17.40 -1.32
CA ASN A 363 -4.07 -17.05 -2.61
C ASN A 363 -3.01 -15.96 -2.41
N VAL A 364 -1.76 -16.27 -2.74
CA VAL A 364 -0.66 -15.31 -2.79
C VAL A 364 -0.32 -15.03 -4.25
N ILE A 365 -0.35 -13.76 -4.61
CA ILE A 365 0.07 -13.26 -5.90
C ILE A 365 1.33 -12.43 -5.65
N VAL A 366 2.40 -12.70 -6.39
CA VAL A 366 3.54 -11.79 -6.49
C VAL A 366 3.46 -11.10 -7.85
N TYR A 367 3.77 -9.81 -7.91
CA TYR A 367 3.99 -9.14 -9.19
C TYR A 367 5.17 -8.18 -9.11
N ASN A 368 5.90 -8.04 -10.20
CA ASN A 368 7.10 -7.20 -10.23
C ASN A 368 7.30 -6.44 -11.54
N GLY A 369 7.81 -5.22 -11.43
CA GLY A 369 8.35 -4.44 -12.53
C GLY A 369 9.72 -4.96 -12.99
N GLN A 370 9.89 -5.15 -14.31
CA GLN A 370 11.16 -5.56 -14.91
C GLN A 370 12.33 -4.60 -14.68
N LEU A 371 12.05 -3.30 -14.57
CA LEU A 371 13.02 -2.20 -14.52
C LEU A 371 13.22 -1.67 -13.09
N ASP A 372 12.61 -2.31 -12.11
CA ASP A 372 12.78 -1.95 -10.71
C ASP A 372 14.15 -2.43 -10.20
N LEU A 373 14.84 -1.57 -9.44
CA LEU A 373 16.10 -1.91 -8.79
C LEU A 373 15.90 -2.23 -7.32
N ILE A 374 15.14 -1.42 -6.57
CA ILE A 374 15.08 -1.53 -5.11
C ILE A 374 14.67 -2.95 -4.72
N VAL A 375 13.71 -3.54 -5.43
CA VAL A 375 13.15 -4.90 -5.25
C VAL A 375 13.21 -5.71 -6.54
N ASP A 376 14.37 -5.68 -7.22
CA ASP A 376 14.57 -6.29 -8.53
C ASP A 376 14.08 -7.75 -8.69
N THR A 377 13.77 -8.12 -9.93
CA THR A 377 13.14 -9.41 -10.23
C THR A 377 14.02 -10.64 -9.92
N MET A 378 15.36 -10.50 -9.89
CA MET A 378 16.24 -11.61 -9.51
C MET A 378 16.15 -11.88 -8.01
N GLY A 379 16.12 -10.84 -7.18
CA GLY A 379 15.94 -10.96 -5.72
C GLY A 379 14.56 -11.54 -5.36
N GLN A 380 13.54 -11.18 -6.13
CA GLN A 380 12.17 -11.69 -5.94
C GLN A 380 12.06 -13.18 -6.33
N GLU A 381 12.66 -13.58 -7.45
CA GLU A 381 12.82 -15.01 -7.76
C GLU A 381 13.67 -15.74 -6.71
N ALA A 382 14.70 -15.10 -6.15
CA ALA A 382 15.60 -15.73 -5.19
C ALA A 382 14.89 -16.11 -3.88
N TRP A 383 14.02 -15.25 -3.31
CA TRP A 383 13.25 -15.62 -2.12
C TRP A 383 12.09 -16.56 -2.44
N LEU A 384 11.41 -16.40 -3.59
CA LEU A 384 10.36 -17.34 -4.04
C LEU A 384 10.89 -18.78 -4.13
N ARG A 385 12.13 -18.96 -4.61
CA ARG A 385 12.81 -20.27 -4.69
C ARG A 385 13.18 -20.87 -3.33
N LYS A 386 13.05 -20.12 -2.22
CA LYS A 386 13.32 -20.59 -0.84
C LYS A 386 12.05 -20.96 -0.05
N LEU A 387 10.86 -20.74 -0.61
CA LEU A 387 9.60 -21.08 0.04
C LEU A 387 9.55 -22.56 0.45
N LYS A 388 9.00 -22.83 1.64
CA LYS A 388 8.76 -24.17 2.20
C LYS A 388 7.40 -24.75 1.78
N TRP A 389 6.77 -24.14 0.77
CA TRP A 389 5.48 -24.57 0.24
C TRP A 389 5.58 -25.93 -0.49
N PRO A 390 4.73 -26.93 -0.15
CA PRO A 390 4.81 -28.29 -0.70
C PRO A 390 4.68 -28.42 -2.23
N HIS A 391 4.30 -27.36 -2.93
CA HIS A 391 4.14 -27.33 -4.38
C HIS A 391 5.22 -26.52 -5.11
N LEU A 392 6.17 -25.91 -4.40
CA LEU A 392 7.21 -25.05 -4.98
C LEU A 392 7.98 -25.75 -6.12
N SER A 393 8.34 -27.02 -5.95
CA SER A 393 9.02 -27.79 -7.01
C SER A 393 8.22 -27.79 -8.32
N LYS A 394 6.90 -28.02 -8.27
CA LYS A 394 6.06 -28.01 -9.48
C LYS A 394 5.94 -26.61 -10.08
N PHE A 395 5.82 -25.58 -9.26
CA PHE A 395 5.77 -24.18 -9.69
C PHE A 395 7.08 -23.75 -10.38
N ASN A 396 8.24 -24.12 -9.83
CA ASN A 396 9.55 -23.80 -10.41
C ASN A 396 9.73 -24.43 -11.80
N HIS A 397 9.24 -25.67 -12.00
CA HIS A 397 9.27 -26.36 -13.29
C HIS A 397 8.26 -25.81 -14.33
N LEU A 398 7.35 -24.90 -13.96
CA LEU A 398 6.50 -24.24 -14.95
C LEU A 398 7.31 -23.33 -15.87
N LYS A 399 6.95 -23.32 -17.15
CA LYS A 399 7.40 -22.32 -18.11
C LYS A 399 6.59 -21.03 -17.92
N TRP A 400 7.26 -19.90 -18.11
CA TRP A 400 6.63 -18.59 -18.21
C TRP A 400 5.62 -18.56 -19.36
N LYS A 401 4.37 -18.16 -19.08
CA LYS A 401 3.34 -17.89 -20.10
C LYS A 401 3.34 -16.40 -20.41
N ALA A 402 3.54 -16.04 -21.67
CA ALA A 402 3.44 -14.65 -22.11
C ALA A 402 2.00 -14.11 -21.99
N LEU A 403 1.88 -12.85 -21.59
CA LEU A 403 0.66 -12.06 -21.53
C LEU A 403 0.81 -10.83 -22.42
N TYR A 404 -0.29 -10.42 -23.04
CA TYR A 404 -0.36 -9.35 -24.02
C TYR A 404 -1.47 -8.38 -23.62
N SER A 405 -1.26 -7.09 -23.89
CA SER A 405 -2.23 -6.02 -23.64
C SER A 405 -3.57 -6.30 -24.35
N ASN A 406 -3.52 -6.79 -25.59
CA ASN A 406 -4.65 -7.32 -26.36
C ASN A 406 -4.19 -8.52 -27.23
N PRO A 407 -5.12 -9.31 -27.82
CA PRO A 407 -4.78 -10.51 -28.60
C PRO A 407 -4.02 -10.27 -29.91
N GLU A 408 -4.05 -9.04 -30.44
CA GLU A 408 -3.39 -8.64 -31.70
C GLU A 408 -1.98 -8.06 -31.46
N SER A 409 -1.62 -7.80 -30.20
CA SER A 409 -0.34 -7.20 -29.83
C SER A 409 0.82 -8.14 -30.12
N LEU A 410 1.77 -7.67 -30.94
CA LEU A 410 3.05 -8.34 -31.18
C LEU A 410 4.03 -8.17 -30.00
N GLU A 411 3.74 -7.25 -29.07
CA GLU A 411 4.58 -6.98 -27.91
C GLU A 411 4.11 -7.76 -26.68
N THR A 412 5.00 -8.58 -26.11
CA THR A 412 4.78 -9.18 -24.79
C THR A 412 4.72 -8.05 -23.75
N SER A 413 3.72 -8.11 -22.88
CA SER A 413 3.46 -7.09 -21.85
C SER A 413 3.81 -7.60 -20.45
N ALA A 414 3.67 -8.91 -20.22
CA ALA A 414 4.11 -9.57 -19.00
C ALA A 414 4.38 -11.05 -19.24
N PHE A 415 4.99 -11.72 -18.27
CA PHE A 415 4.98 -13.18 -18.14
C PHE A 415 4.26 -13.59 -16.85
N VAL A 416 3.63 -14.75 -16.84
CA VAL A 416 3.00 -15.33 -15.63
C VAL A 416 3.39 -16.79 -15.43
N LYS A 417 3.62 -17.17 -14.17
CA LYS A 417 3.51 -18.55 -13.67
C LYS A 417 2.39 -18.60 -12.64
N SER A 418 1.57 -19.63 -12.69
CA SER A 418 0.53 -19.86 -11.68
C SER A 418 0.37 -21.36 -11.43
N TYR A 419 0.35 -21.73 -10.15
CA TYR A 419 0.06 -23.08 -9.71
C TYR A 419 -0.69 -23.02 -8.39
N LYS A 420 -1.85 -23.69 -8.30
CA LYS A 420 -2.65 -23.72 -7.06
C LYS A 420 -2.91 -22.29 -6.55
N ASN A 421 -2.53 -21.99 -5.31
CA ASN A 421 -2.72 -20.71 -4.63
C ASN A 421 -1.49 -19.78 -4.70
N LEU A 422 -0.52 -20.05 -5.59
CA LEU A 422 0.60 -19.14 -5.89
C LEU A 422 0.58 -18.70 -7.36
N ALA A 423 0.66 -17.39 -7.60
CA ALA A 423 0.94 -16.82 -8.90
C ALA A 423 2.10 -15.81 -8.82
N PHE A 424 2.91 -15.73 -9.89
CA PHE A 424 3.93 -14.70 -10.05
C PHE A 424 3.80 -14.07 -11.44
N TYR A 425 3.67 -12.74 -11.49
CA TYR A 425 3.60 -11.93 -12.69
C TYR A 425 4.86 -11.07 -12.84
N TRP A 426 5.56 -11.19 -13.95
CA TRP A 426 6.68 -10.31 -14.32
C TRP A 426 6.18 -9.32 -15.37
N ILE A 427 6.04 -8.05 -15.00
CA ILE A 427 5.52 -6.98 -15.86
C ILE A 427 6.68 -6.30 -16.60
N LEU A 428 6.64 -6.32 -17.94
CA LEU A 428 7.74 -5.78 -18.76
C LEU A 428 7.61 -4.27 -18.91
N ARG A 429 8.75 -3.57 -18.93
CA ARG A 429 8.83 -2.09 -19.03
C ARG A 429 8.12 -1.32 -17.90
N ALA A 430 7.95 -1.94 -16.74
CA ALA A 430 7.57 -1.26 -15.50
C ALA A 430 8.76 -1.22 -14.53
N GLY A 431 8.96 -0.10 -13.84
CA GLY A 431 9.71 -0.02 -12.59
C GLY A 431 8.83 -0.33 -11.38
N HIS A 432 9.15 0.26 -10.23
CA HIS A 432 8.54 0.00 -8.93
C HIS A 432 7.02 0.21 -8.91
N MET A 433 6.56 1.37 -9.40
CA MET A 433 5.13 1.71 -9.51
C MET A 433 4.52 1.08 -10.76
N VAL A 434 4.37 -0.25 -10.75
CA VAL A 434 3.81 -1.05 -11.86
C VAL A 434 2.49 -0.48 -12.43
N PRO A 435 1.53 0.01 -11.62
CA PRO A 435 0.29 0.56 -12.17
C PRO A 435 0.45 1.93 -12.83
N ALA A 436 1.49 2.71 -12.46
CA ALA A 436 1.82 3.96 -13.12
C ALA A 436 2.51 3.70 -14.47
N ASP A 437 3.53 2.84 -14.50
CA ASP A 437 4.33 2.59 -15.71
C ASP A 437 3.61 1.70 -16.75
N GLN A 438 2.85 0.70 -16.32
CA GLN A 438 2.17 -0.28 -17.20
C GLN A 438 0.70 -0.49 -16.79
N GLY A 439 -0.02 0.58 -16.47
CA GLY A 439 -1.38 0.55 -15.93
C GLY A 439 -2.41 -0.30 -16.70
N ALA A 440 -2.29 -0.44 -18.02
CA ALA A 440 -3.16 -1.34 -18.80
C ALA A 440 -2.91 -2.82 -18.48
N MET A 441 -1.64 -3.22 -18.30
CA MET A 441 -1.26 -4.58 -17.90
C MET A 441 -1.56 -4.80 -16.41
N ALA A 442 -1.36 -3.79 -15.55
CA ALA A 442 -1.72 -3.86 -14.13
C ALA A 442 -3.24 -4.07 -13.92
N LEU A 443 -4.09 -3.33 -14.65
CA LEU A 443 -5.55 -3.51 -14.63
C LEU A 443 -5.98 -4.89 -15.17
N LYS A 444 -5.32 -5.39 -16.21
CA LYS A 444 -5.55 -6.74 -16.73
C LYS A 444 -5.09 -7.83 -15.75
N MET A 445 -3.97 -7.63 -15.05
CA MET A 445 -3.53 -8.51 -13.97
C MET A 445 -4.56 -8.55 -12.84
N LEU A 446 -5.10 -7.41 -12.38
CA LEU A 446 -6.20 -7.37 -11.41
C LEU A 446 -7.38 -8.24 -11.88
N ARG A 447 -7.81 -8.11 -13.15
CA ARG A 447 -8.91 -8.91 -13.72
C ARG A 447 -8.61 -10.41 -13.71
N LEU A 448 -7.41 -10.83 -14.11
CA LEU A 448 -7.00 -12.23 -14.08
C LEU A 448 -6.97 -12.78 -12.65
N VAL A 449 -6.40 -12.03 -11.69
CA VAL A 449 -6.32 -12.42 -10.27
C VAL A 449 -7.72 -12.55 -9.65
N THR A 450 -8.63 -11.64 -10.01
CA THR A 450 -10.01 -11.61 -9.50
C THR A 450 -11.01 -12.39 -10.37
N GLN A 451 -10.52 -13.21 -11.31
CA GLN A 451 -11.31 -14.13 -12.16
C GLN A 451 -12.38 -13.42 -13.01
N GLN A 452 -12.03 -12.25 -13.57
CA GLN A 452 -12.88 -11.44 -14.45
C GLN A 452 -12.48 -11.51 -15.94
N GLU A 453 -11.36 -12.17 -16.27
CA GLU A 453 -10.85 -12.44 -17.63
C GLU A 453 -10.25 -13.86 -17.68
#